data_AF-A0A8S2RWK0-F1
#
_entry.id   AF-A0A8S2RWK0-F1
#
_cell.length_a   1.000
_cell.length_b   1.000
_cell.length_c   1.000
_cell.angle_alpha   90.00
_cell.angle_beta   90.00
_cell.angle_gamma   90.00
#
_symmetry.space_group_name_H-M   'P 1'
#
loop_
_entity.id
_entity.type
_entity.pdbx_description
1 polymer ?
#
loop_
_entity_poly.entity_id
_entity_poly.type
_entity_poly.pdbx_seq_one_letter_code
_entity_poly.pdbx_strand_id
1 'polypeptide(L)' 'LFGGTDKDYRATDDTTKQTITNLDADSIFEINSKCLRLAEQKYKSKELSSEEYQATLKLLQNILESEVKRLIVQQ' A
#
# COMPACT_ATOMS: atom_id res chain seq x y z
N LEU A 1 -28.56 -8.98 -26.57
CA LEU A 1 -27.54 -9.08 -27.64
C LEU A 1 -27.41 -7.72 -28.32
N PHE A 2 -26.61 -6.81 -27.74
CA PHE A 2 -26.15 -5.62 -28.44
C PHE A 2 -24.64 -5.78 -28.60
N GLY A 3 -24.25 -6.04 -29.84
CA GLY A 3 -22.86 -6.21 -30.27
C GLY A 3 -22.09 -4.89 -30.18
N GLY A 4 -20.80 -5.03 -29.91
CA GLY A 4 -19.91 -3.94 -29.60
C GLY A 4 -19.41 -3.14 -30.81
N THR A 5 -18.72 -2.06 -30.46
CA THR A 5 -17.56 -1.46 -31.15
C THR A 5 -16.71 -0.90 -30.01
N ASP A 6 -15.69 -1.65 -29.58
CA ASP A 6 -14.31 -1.46 -30.03
C ASP A 6 -13.92 0.02 -30.04
N LYS A 7 -13.48 0.49 -28.88
CA LYS A 7 -12.62 1.67 -28.77
C LYS A 7 -11.32 1.20 -28.15
N ASP A 8 -10.33 1.08 -29.02
CA ASP A 8 -8.92 0.93 -28.72
C ASP A 8 -8.50 1.82 -27.53
N TYR A 9 -8.20 1.17 -26.40
CA TYR A 9 -7.28 1.74 -25.42
C TYR A 9 -6.08 0.79 -25.27
N ARG A 10 -5.48 0.43 -26.41
CA ARG A 10 -4.06 0.05 -26.46
C ARG A 10 -3.22 1.32 -26.57
N ALA A 11 -3.22 2.10 -25.49
CA ALA A 11 -2.06 2.92 -25.17
C ALA A 11 -1.15 2.04 -24.31
N THR A 12 -0.13 1.53 -24.97
CA THR A 12 1.10 0.96 -24.41
C THR A 12 1.48 1.53 -23.05
N ASP A 13 1.52 0.68 -22.04
CA ASP A 13 2.68 0.66 -21.15
C ASP A 13 2.98 -0.78 -20.77
N ASP A 14 3.65 -1.45 -21.70
CA ASP A 14 4.33 -2.74 -21.55
C ASP A 14 5.59 -2.55 -20.68
N THR A 15 5.44 -1.90 -19.51
CA THR A 15 6.56 -1.63 -18.59
C THR A 15 6.12 -1.58 -17.13
N THR A 16 5.19 -2.44 -16.72
CA THR A 16 5.13 -2.85 -15.31
C THR A 16 5.43 -4.32 -15.23
N LYS A 17 6.64 -4.69 -15.69
CA LYS A 17 7.49 -5.53 -14.85
C LYS A 17 7.47 -4.85 -13.49
N GLN A 18 6.54 -5.26 -12.63
CA GLN A 18 6.62 -4.94 -11.22
C GLN A 18 7.97 -5.48 -10.81
N THR A 19 8.94 -4.58 -10.79
CA THR A 19 10.08 -4.65 -9.91
C THR A 19 9.46 -5.03 -8.59
N ILE A 20 9.51 -6.30 -8.24
CA ILE A 20 9.43 -6.71 -6.86
C ILE A 20 10.69 -6.06 -6.30
N THR A 21 10.56 -4.79 -5.93
CA THR A 21 11.55 -4.12 -5.12
C THR A 21 11.57 -5.01 -3.90
N ASN A 22 12.62 -5.83 -3.77
CA ASN A 22 12.99 -6.43 -2.50
C ASN A 22 13.28 -5.24 -1.58
N LEU A 23 12.21 -4.63 -1.09
CA LEU A 23 12.25 -3.67 -0.02
C LEU A 23 12.72 -4.52 1.16
N ASP A 24 13.96 -4.24 1.58
CA ASP A 24 14.47 -4.76 2.82
C ASP A 24 13.52 -4.39 3.96
N ALA A 25 13.54 -5.18 5.02
CA ALA A 25 12.62 -4.98 6.13
C ALA A 25 12.74 -3.57 6.72
N ASP A 26 13.96 -3.02 6.77
CA ASP A 26 14.24 -1.68 7.30
C ASP A 26 13.50 -0.59 6.51
N SER A 27 13.49 -0.69 5.19
CA SER A 27 12.76 0.20 4.29
C SER A 27 11.25 0.10 4.52
N ILE A 28 10.73 -1.11 4.78
CA ILE A 28 9.31 -1.30 5.08
C ILE A 28 8.96 -0.67 6.43
N PHE A 29 9.78 -0.86 7.46
CA PHE A 29 9.58 -0.19 8.76
C PHE A 29 9.63 1.33 8.62
N GLU A 30 10.56 1.88 7.83
CA GLU A 30 10.67 3.32 7.61
C GLU A 30 9.45 3.91 6.89
N ILE A 31 9.00 3.26 5.81
CA ILE A 31 7.80 3.66 5.07
C ILE A 31 6.58 3.59 5.99
N ASN A 32 6.43 2.52 6.76
CA ASN A 32 5.31 2.34 7.67
C ASN A 32 5.27 3.45 8.76
N SER A 33 6.43 3.81 9.31
CA SER A 33 6.59 4.95 10.23
C SER A 33 6.22 6.30 9.60
N LYS A 34 6.58 6.52 8.33
CA LYS A 34 6.19 7.73 7.59
C LYS A 34 4.68 7.79 7.36
N CYS A 35 4.08 6.67 6.95
CA CYS A 35 2.63 6.56 6.75
C CYS A 35 1.85 6.79 8.05
N LEU A 36 2.32 6.24 9.18
CA LEU A 36 1.71 6.48 10.50
C LEU A 36 1.70 7.98 10.85
N ARG A 37 2.85 8.65 10.71
CA ARG A 37 2.96 10.10 10.95
C ARG A 37 2.01 10.91 10.07
N LEU A 38 1.90 10.55 8.79
CA LEU A 38 0.99 11.23 7.86
C LEU A 38 -0.47 10.98 8.23
N ALA A 39 -0.84 9.75 8.60
CA ALA A 39 -2.19 9.40 9.03
C ALA A 39 -2.59 10.19 10.28
N GLU A 40 -1.69 10.31 11.27
CA GLU A 40 -1.92 11.13 12.46
C GLU A 40 -2.11 12.62 12.12
N GLN A 41 -1.28 13.17 11.23
CA GLN A 41 -1.39 14.56 10.78
C GLN A 41 -2.73 14.81 10.10
N LYS A 42 -3.12 13.94 9.17
CA LYS A 42 -4.39 14.02 8.44
C LYS A 42 -5.61 13.81 9.34
N TYR A 43 -5.51 12.97 10.37
CA TYR A 43 -6.56 12.83 11.36
C TYR A 43 -6.70 14.11 12.22
N LYS A 44 -5.57 14.68 12.67
CA LYS A 44 -5.55 15.94 13.43
C LYS A 44 -6.07 17.13 12.60
N SER A 45 -5.79 17.16 11.30
CA SER A 45 -6.31 18.18 10.38
C SER A 45 -7.77 17.95 9.95
N LYS A 46 -8.40 16.86 10.43
CA LYS A 46 -9.77 16.44 10.06
C LYS A 46 -9.95 16.14 8.56
N GLU A 47 -8.85 15.82 7.86
CA GLU A 47 -8.87 15.31 6.48
C GLU A 47 -9.22 13.81 6.43
N LEU A 48 -8.97 13.09 7.52
CA LEU A 48 -9.39 11.69 7.70
C LEU A 48 -10.51 11.62 8.74
N SER A 49 -11.56 10.87 8.42
CA SER A 49 -12.54 10.45 9.41
C SER A 49 -11.92 9.48 10.42
N SER A 50 -12.60 9.30 11.55
CA SER A 50 -12.17 8.31 12.56
C SER A 50 -12.13 6.89 11.99
N GLU A 51 -13.04 6.54 11.09
CA GLU A 51 -13.10 5.22 10.47
C GLU A 51 -11.94 4.99 9.51
N GLU A 52 -11.64 5.96 8.64
CA GLU A 52 -10.53 5.88 7.70
C GLU A 52 -9.17 5.87 8.43
N TYR A 53 -9.04 6.64 9.51
CA TYR A 53 -7.85 6.60 10.36
C TYR A 53 -7.66 5.21 10.98
N GLN A 54 -8.70 4.62 11.56
CA GLN A 54 -8.64 3.27 12.14
C GLN A 54 -8.35 2.19 11.08
N ALA A 55 -8.96 2.29 9.90
CA ALA A 55 -8.67 1.40 8.78
C ALA A 55 -7.20 1.50 8.34
N THR A 56 -6.65 2.71 8.30
CA THR A 56 -5.24 2.97 7.98
C THR A 56 -4.32 2.34 9.02
N LEU A 57 -4.60 2.53 10.32
CA LEU A 57 -3.81 1.91 11.40
C LEU A 57 -3.81 0.38 11.30
N LYS A 58 -4.96 -0.23 11.04
CA LYS A 58 -5.09 -1.68 10.89
C LYS A 58 -4.30 -2.20 9.69
N LEU A 59 -4.33 -1.48 8.56
CA LEU A 59 -3.52 -1.83 7.38
C LEU A 59 -2.03 -1.77 7.69
N LEU A 60 -1.57 -0.69 8.33
CA LEU A 60 -0.17 -0.51 8.71
C LEU A 60 0.30 -1.64 9.65
N GLN A 61 -0.52 -2.00 10.64
CA GLN A 61 -0.25 -3.13 11.54
C GLN A 61 -0.15 -4.46 10.76
N ASN A 62 -1.08 -4.76 9.87
CA ASN A 62 -1.08 -6.00 9.09
C ASN A 62 0.18 -6.13 8.21
N ILE A 63 0.67 -5.02 7.65
CA ILE A 63 1.90 -4.99 6.88
C ILE A 63 3.08 -5.37 7.78
N LEU A 64 3.22 -4.72 8.95
CA LEU A 64 4.29 -5.03 9.89
C LEU A 64 4.25 -6.49 10.39
N GLU A 65 3.06 -7.00 10.71
CA GLU A 65 2.90 -8.41 11.13
C GLU A 65 3.29 -9.39 10.02
N SER A 66 2.95 -9.08 8.77
CA SER A 66 3.34 -9.89 7.62
C SER A 66 4.85 -9.90 7.42
N GLU A 67 5.50 -8.76 7.56
CA GLU A 67 6.96 -8.65 7.43
C GLU A 67 7.71 -9.33 8.56
N VAL A 68 7.24 -9.19 9.80
CA VAL A 68 7.80 -9.92 10.95
C VAL A 68 7.69 -11.43 10.73
N LYS A 69 6.53 -11.91 10.28
CA LYS A 69 6.36 -13.34 9.93
C LYS A 69 7.32 -13.78 8.84
N ARG A 70 7.51 -12.98 7.78
CA ARG A 70 8.47 -13.27 6.70
C ARG A 70 9.89 -13.42 7.24
N LEU A 71 10.32 -12.50 8.11
CA LEU A 71 11.65 -12.53 8.71
C LEU A 71 11.87 -13.72 9.67
N ILE A 72 10.84 -14.12 10.43
CA ILE A 72 10.93 -15.26 11.33
C ILE A 72 11.04 -16.57 10.54
N VAL A 73 10.28 -16.73 9.45
CA VAL A 73 10.29 -17.95 8.62
C VAL A 73 11.57 -18.10 7.80
N GLN A 74 12.30 -17.01 7.58
CA GLN A 74 13.58 -17.00 6.84
C GLN A 74 14.82 -17.22 7.73
N GLN A 75 14.67 -17.35 9.06
CA GLN A 75 15.74 -17.68 10.01
C GLN A 75 15.82 -19.20 10.25
#